data_AF-A0A1U9VR26-F1
#
_entry.id   AF-A0A1U9VR26-F1
#
_cell.length_a   1.000
_cell.length_b   1.000
_cell.length_c   1.000
_cell.angle_alpha   90.00
_cell.angle_beta   90.00
_cell.angle_gamma   90.00
#
_symmetry.space_group_name_H-M   'P 1'
#
loop_
_entity.id
_entity.type
_entity.pdbx_description
1 polymer ?
#
loop_
_entity_poly.entity_id
_entity_poly.type
_entity_poly.pdbx_seq_one_letter_code
_entity_poly.pdbx_strand_id
1 'polypeptide(L)'
;MTTGIRCVDINACEFDSVYLGYNYQGLTAQIGTTTYPNALVFRNLYLMSNYQYGAVINSGVTVTFDGGSVEGNGVDASGAVQPGAAGIAFSNNGVNGSASLRVLGTYFEGNSGSADVYITHNAIGTYVFQGNTFNRIDSTKFVSNNVVIDMSALGAGSAPCKVEWSGNGFWRGGSYAVDPSRRYVAYLMGASFDQLYIDDDGTNNYQDAAEVPSIHPVRAAQYGAFSQLQAQAYVVGASGTMTSNRGISSISRVSAGVYNVVFARPLGGTPMISVALGNGQMSWSYSNLTANSVTINTFSANVPTDPLSFQLLAFPGV
;
A
#
# COMPACT_ATOMS: atom_id res chain seq x y z
N MET A 1 -16.86 -30.52 -8.54
CA MET A 1 -16.89 -29.80 -7.25
C MET A 1 -17.72 -28.53 -7.46
N THR A 2 -18.51 -28.14 -6.47
CA THR A 2 -19.55 -27.11 -6.60
C THR A 2 -19.07 -25.74 -6.12
N THR A 3 -19.80 -24.70 -6.50
CA THR A 3 -19.69 -23.35 -5.93
C THR A 3 -20.63 -23.25 -4.72
N GLY A 4 -20.21 -22.60 -3.63
CA GLY A 4 -21.04 -22.43 -2.44
C GLY A 4 -22.22 -21.49 -2.69
N ILE A 5 -21.95 -20.22 -2.97
CA ILE A 5 -22.95 -19.22 -3.37
C ILE A 5 -22.66 -18.72 -4.78
N ARG A 6 -23.70 -18.69 -5.62
CA ARG A 6 -23.61 -18.16 -6.98
C ARG A 6 -24.62 -17.04 -7.20
N CYS A 7 -24.11 -15.84 -7.43
CA CYS A 7 -24.87 -14.64 -7.73
C CYS A 7 -24.70 -14.28 -9.21
N VAL A 8 -25.81 -14.14 -9.92
CA VAL A 8 -25.83 -13.70 -11.33
C VAL A 8 -26.83 -12.57 -11.45
N ASP A 9 -26.46 -11.50 -12.15
CA ASP A 9 -27.31 -10.32 -12.30
C ASP A 9 -27.73 -9.72 -10.94
N ILE A 10 -26.75 -9.51 -10.06
CA ILE A 10 -26.95 -8.97 -8.71
C ILE A 10 -26.54 -7.49 -8.62
N ASN A 11 -27.47 -6.59 -8.32
CA ASN A 11 -27.17 -5.14 -8.24
C ASN A 11 -26.89 -4.63 -6.81
N ALA A 12 -27.36 -5.35 -5.79
CA ALA A 12 -27.12 -5.02 -4.38
C ALA A 12 -27.45 -6.24 -3.53
N CYS A 13 -26.64 -6.53 -2.53
CA CYS A 13 -26.91 -7.57 -1.55
C CYS A 13 -25.96 -7.43 -0.35
N GLU A 14 -26.43 -7.88 0.80
CA GLU A 14 -25.62 -8.04 1.99
C GLU A 14 -25.54 -9.51 2.37
N PHE A 15 -24.34 -9.96 2.69
CA PHE A 15 -24.06 -11.28 3.26
C PHE A 15 -23.42 -11.04 4.61
N ASP A 16 -24.06 -11.46 5.70
CA ASP A 16 -23.54 -11.31 7.06
C ASP A 16 -23.36 -12.68 7.69
N SER A 17 -22.16 -12.92 8.25
CA SER A 17 -21.86 -14.10 9.08
C SER A 17 -22.05 -15.42 8.33
N VAL A 18 -21.60 -15.45 7.07
CA VAL A 18 -21.72 -16.62 6.18
C VAL A 18 -20.42 -17.42 6.18
N TYR A 19 -20.52 -18.74 6.34
CA TYR A 19 -19.40 -19.67 6.20
C TYR A 19 -19.49 -20.43 4.87
N LEU A 20 -18.44 -20.34 4.05
CA LEU A 20 -18.31 -21.03 2.77
C LEU A 20 -16.96 -21.72 2.69
N GLY A 21 -16.95 -23.04 2.88
CA GLY A 21 -15.73 -23.81 2.82
C GLY A 21 -15.85 -25.16 2.14
N TYR A 22 -14.70 -25.71 1.75
CA TYR A 22 -14.56 -26.98 1.01
C TYR A 22 -15.30 -27.01 -0.34
N ASN A 23 -15.56 -25.84 -0.93
CA ASN A 23 -16.10 -25.74 -2.28
C ASN A 23 -14.97 -25.65 -3.31
N TYR A 24 -15.27 -25.76 -4.60
CA TYR A 24 -14.31 -25.35 -5.62
C TYR A 24 -14.11 -23.83 -5.57
N GLN A 25 -15.23 -23.11 -5.47
CA GLN A 25 -15.31 -21.67 -5.29
C GLN A 25 -16.29 -21.39 -4.15
N GLY A 26 -15.89 -20.63 -3.14
CA GLY A 26 -16.79 -20.32 -2.02
C GLY A 26 -17.97 -19.48 -2.50
N LEU A 27 -17.69 -18.32 -3.08
CA LEU A 27 -18.68 -17.39 -3.62
C LEU A 27 -18.32 -16.92 -5.01
N THR A 28 -19.33 -16.73 -5.87
CA THR A 28 -19.17 -16.08 -7.18
C THR A 28 -20.23 -15.00 -7.38
N ALA A 29 -19.84 -13.85 -7.95
CA ALA A 29 -20.76 -12.84 -8.44
C ALA A 29 -20.32 -12.37 -9.83
N GLN A 30 -21.25 -12.33 -10.79
CA GLN A 30 -20.97 -11.91 -12.16
C GLN A 30 -22.22 -11.35 -12.84
N ILE A 31 -22.01 -10.61 -13.92
CA ILE A 31 -23.08 -10.27 -14.86
C ILE A 31 -23.52 -11.54 -15.60
N GLY A 32 -24.83 -11.71 -15.75
CA GLY A 32 -25.40 -12.64 -16.71
C GLY A 32 -25.72 -11.89 -17.99
N THR A 33 -26.77 -11.08 -17.93
CA THR A 33 -27.24 -10.28 -19.07
C THR A 33 -27.77 -8.90 -18.69
N THR A 34 -28.02 -8.65 -17.41
CA THR A 34 -28.84 -7.51 -16.98
C THR A 34 -28.05 -6.53 -16.13
N THR A 35 -27.39 -7.00 -15.07
CA THR A 35 -26.69 -6.10 -14.14
C THR A 35 -25.35 -6.65 -13.69
N TYR A 36 -24.38 -5.76 -13.59
CA TYR A 36 -23.11 -6.07 -12.98
C TYR A 36 -23.24 -6.20 -11.46
N PRO A 37 -22.36 -7.00 -10.82
CA PRO A 37 -22.20 -7.00 -9.36
C PRO A 37 -21.95 -5.59 -8.86
N ASN A 38 -22.90 -5.05 -8.12
CA ASN A 38 -22.82 -3.71 -7.57
C ASN A 38 -23.30 -3.70 -6.12
N ALA A 39 -22.87 -2.70 -5.34
CA ALA A 39 -23.32 -2.46 -3.98
C ALA A 39 -23.41 -3.75 -3.13
N LEU A 40 -22.36 -4.57 -3.18
CA LEU A 40 -22.27 -5.83 -2.44
C LEU A 40 -21.49 -5.61 -1.16
N VAL A 41 -22.06 -6.06 -0.04
CA VAL A 41 -21.41 -6.00 1.27
C VAL A 41 -21.32 -7.40 1.86
N PHE A 42 -20.11 -7.78 2.24
CA PHE A 42 -19.80 -9.03 2.93
C PHE A 42 -19.29 -8.68 4.33
N ARG A 43 -20.11 -8.92 5.35
CA ARG A 43 -19.74 -8.70 6.76
C ARG A 43 -19.43 -10.03 7.42
N ASN A 44 -18.32 -10.11 8.15
CA ASN A 44 -17.95 -11.32 8.90
C ASN A 44 -17.99 -12.59 8.04
N LEU A 45 -17.47 -12.51 6.80
CA LEU A 45 -17.51 -13.63 5.86
C LEU A 45 -16.36 -14.60 6.16
N TYR A 46 -16.65 -15.91 6.21
CA TYR A 46 -15.64 -16.96 6.43
C TYR A 46 -15.48 -17.81 5.18
N LEU A 47 -14.41 -17.55 4.42
CA LEU A 47 -14.05 -18.25 3.18
C LEU A 47 -12.92 -19.23 3.48
N MET A 48 -13.21 -20.50 3.70
CA MET A 48 -12.25 -21.45 4.26
C MET A 48 -12.01 -22.68 3.39
N SER A 49 -10.75 -23.01 3.08
CA SER A 49 -10.39 -24.27 2.40
C SER A 49 -11.12 -24.52 1.08
N ASN A 50 -11.45 -23.46 0.32
CA ASN A 50 -12.00 -23.63 -1.02
C ASN A 50 -10.86 -23.96 -2.00
N TYR A 51 -11.08 -24.91 -2.88
CA TYR A 51 -10.01 -25.52 -3.68
C TYR A 51 -9.34 -24.54 -4.65
N GLN A 52 -10.08 -23.58 -5.21
CA GLN A 52 -9.52 -22.59 -6.13
C GLN A 52 -9.66 -21.16 -5.62
N TYR A 53 -10.88 -20.75 -5.24
CA TYR A 53 -11.15 -19.38 -4.81
C TYR A 53 -12.03 -19.34 -3.57
N GLY A 54 -11.72 -18.45 -2.64
CA GLY A 54 -12.67 -18.09 -1.59
C GLY A 54 -13.86 -17.35 -2.19
N ALA A 55 -13.60 -16.22 -2.85
CA ALA A 55 -14.61 -15.45 -3.59
C ALA A 55 -14.11 -15.03 -4.97
N VAL A 56 -15.01 -14.96 -5.95
CA VAL A 56 -14.76 -14.43 -7.29
C VAL A 56 -15.83 -13.40 -7.64
N ILE A 57 -15.44 -12.14 -7.77
CA ILE A 57 -16.33 -11.05 -8.18
C ILE A 57 -15.88 -10.53 -9.54
N ASN A 58 -16.61 -10.89 -10.58
CA ASN A 58 -16.29 -10.49 -11.95
C ASN A 58 -17.03 -9.22 -12.33
N SER A 59 -16.29 -8.22 -12.81
CA SER A 59 -16.84 -6.94 -13.26
C SER A 59 -17.65 -6.23 -12.18
N GLY A 60 -17.15 -6.21 -10.94
CA GLY A 60 -17.78 -5.59 -9.78
C GLY A 60 -17.47 -4.11 -9.59
N VAL A 61 -18.37 -3.40 -8.90
CA VAL A 61 -18.19 -2.01 -8.42
C VAL A 61 -18.88 -1.88 -7.05
N THR A 62 -18.37 -1.02 -6.18
CA THR A 62 -18.88 -0.77 -4.82
C THR A 62 -19.03 -2.07 -4.02
N VAL A 63 -17.97 -2.89 -4.02
CA VAL A 63 -17.93 -4.14 -3.25
C VAL A 63 -17.12 -3.95 -1.99
N THR A 64 -17.64 -4.38 -0.85
CA THR A 64 -16.97 -4.27 0.45
C THR A 64 -16.91 -5.63 1.15
N PHE A 65 -15.71 -6.02 1.56
CA PHE A 65 -15.47 -7.07 2.56
C PHE A 65 -15.11 -6.37 3.87
N ASP A 66 -15.86 -6.65 4.93
CA ASP A 66 -15.77 -6.00 6.22
C ASP A 66 -15.73 -7.05 7.34
N GLY A 67 -14.52 -7.30 7.83
CA GLY A 67 -14.24 -8.35 8.80
C GLY A 67 -14.33 -9.77 8.22
N GLY A 68 -14.25 -10.76 9.12
CA GLY A 68 -14.26 -12.17 8.76
C GLY A 68 -12.86 -12.73 8.49
N SER A 69 -12.83 -13.89 7.84
CA SER A 69 -11.61 -14.65 7.62
C SER A 69 -11.56 -15.35 6.27
N VAL A 70 -10.41 -15.29 5.60
CA VAL A 70 -10.15 -15.93 4.31
C VAL A 70 -8.92 -16.81 4.45
N GLU A 71 -9.14 -18.11 4.63
CA GLU A 71 -8.09 -19.02 5.08
C GLU A 71 -8.00 -20.32 4.26
N GLY A 72 -6.77 -20.76 4.01
CA GLY A 72 -6.51 -22.08 3.43
C GLY A 72 -7.06 -22.30 2.01
N ASN A 73 -7.44 -21.24 1.28
CA ASN A 73 -7.99 -21.37 -0.07
C ASN A 73 -6.87 -21.63 -1.10
N GLY A 74 -7.21 -22.28 -2.22
CA GLY A 74 -6.28 -22.48 -3.34
C GLY A 74 -5.46 -23.77 -3.30
N VAL A 75 -5.83 -24.73 -2.45
CA VAL A 75 -5.19 -26.05 -2.36
C VAL A 75 -6.25 -27.10 -2.60
N ASP A 76 -6.04 -28.04 -3.53
CA ASP A 76 -6.99 -29.12 -3.80
C ASP A 76 -6.98 -30.25 -2.74
N ALA A 77 -7.85 -31.23 -2.90
CA ALA A 77 -7.97 -32.38 -2.01
C ALA A 77 -6.69 -33.25 -1.92
N SER A 78 -5.76 -33.14 -2.89
CA SER A 78 -4.47 -33.84 -2.85
C SER A 78 -3.39 -33.03 -2.10
N GLY A 79 -3.70 -31.79 -1.71
CA GLY A 79 -2.75 -30.87 -1.11
C GLY A 79 -1.96 -30.06 -2.14
N ALA A 80 -2.32 -30.12 -3.43
CA ALA A 80 -1.64 -29.39 -4.49
C ALA A 80 -2.21 -27.97 -4.65
N VAL A 81 -1.31 -26.98 -4.76
CA VAL A 81 -1.66 -25.59 -5.01
C VAL A 81 -2.27 -25.45 -6.40
N GLN A 82 -3.45 -24.83 -6.50
CA GLN A 82 -4.12 -24.58 -7.76
C GLN A 82 -3.53 -23.36 -8.48
N PRO A 83 -3.17 -23.47 -9.77
CA PRO A 83 -2.70 -22.34 -10.56
C PRO A 83 -3.74 -21.21 -10.61
N GLY A 84 -3.30 -19.97 -10.40
CA GLY A 84 -4.17 -18.79 -10.45
C GLY A 84 -5.16 -18.66 -9.29
N ALA A 85 -5.05 -19.50 -8.25
CA ALA A 85 -5.90 -19.44 -7.07
C ALA A 85 -5.70 -18.15 -6.27
N ALA A 86 -6.77 -17.73 -5.61
CA ALA A 86 -6.74 -16.58 -4.71
C ALA A 86 -7.77 -16.69 -3.57
N GLY A 87 -7.53 -16.01 -2.45
CA GLY A 87 -8.55 -15.85 -1.42
C GLY A 87 -9.78 -15.10 -1.97
N ILE A 88 -9.55 -13.90 -2.49
CA ILE A 88 -10.53 -13.06 -3.18
C ILE A 88 -9.98 -12.73 -4.56
N ALA A 89 -10.69 -13.11 -5.62
CA ALA A 89 -10.46 -12.65 -6.98
C ALA A 89 -11.50 -11.59 -7.35
N PHE A 90 -11.05 -10.44 -7.85
CA PHE A 90 -11.91 -9.32 -8.18
C PHE A 90 -11.51 -8.72 -9.54
N SER A 91 -12.48 -8.31 -10.35
CA SER A 91 -12.24 -7.43 -11.49
C SER A 91 -13.26 -6.31 -11.52
N ASN A 92 -12.87 -5.09 -11.92
CA ASN A 92 -13.82 -3.99 -12.06
C ASN A 92 -14.36 -3.84 -13.49
N ASN A 93 -15.50 -3.16 -13.61
CA ASN A 93 -16.14 -2.86 -14.90
C ASN A 93 -16.01 -1.39 -15.34
N GLY A 94 -15.90 -0.44 -14.40
CA GLY A 94 -15.88 1.01 -14.65
C GLY A 94 -17.16 1.63 -15.24
N VAL A 95 -18.16 0.82 -15.56
CA VAL A 95 -19.47 1.23 -16.09
C VAL A 95 -20.39 1.72 -14.97
N ASN A 96 -20.39 1.02 -13.82
CA ASN A 96 -21.30 1.31 -12.71
C ASN A 96 -20.72 2.27 -11.66
N GLY A 97 -19.51 2.77 -11.89
CA GLY A 97 -18.79 3.65 -10.99
C GLY A 97 -17.32 3.27 -10.84
N SER A 98 -16.61 4.05 -10.02
CA SER A 98 -15.16 3.95 -9.85
C SER A 98 -14.72 3.60 -8.44
N ALA A 99 -15.63 3.55 -7.46
CA ALA A 99 -15.33 2.99 -6.14
C ALA A 99 -15.40 1.47 -6.26
N SER A 100 -14.29 0.77 -6.47
CA SER A 100 -14.31 -0.63 -6.91
C SER A 100 -14.47 -1.60 -5.73
N LEU A 101 -13.43 -1.71 -4.89
CA LEU A 101 -13.35 -2.72 -3.83
C LEU A 101 -12.81 -2.10 -2.55
N ARG A 102 -13.39 -2.47 -1.42
CA ARG A 102 -12.88 -2.18 -0.08
C ARG A 102 -12.71 -3.49 0.67
N VAL A 103 -11.55 -3.70 1.28
CA VAL A 103 -11.26 -4.84 2.16
C VAL A 103 -10.84 -4.27 3.50
N LEU A 104 -11.66 -4.49 4.51
CA LEU A 104 -11.58 -3.84 5.81
C LEU A 104 -11.49 -4.91 6.90
N GLY A 105 -10.51 -4.82 7.80
CA GLY A 105 -10.44 -5.64 9.01
C GLY A 105 -10.44 -7.15 8.79
N THR A 106 -10.06 -7.64 7.60
CA THR A 106 -10.15 -9.05 7.23
C THR A 106 -8.84 -9.79 7.57
N TYR A 107 -8.97 -11.01 8.10
CA TYR A 107 -7.84 -11.89 8.36
C TYR A 107 -7.59 -12.83 7.16
N PHE A 108 -6.34 -12.87 6.68
CA PHE A 108 -5.90 -13.75 5.62
C PHE A 108 -4.76 -14.63 6.11
N GLU A 109 -4.89 -15.96 6.01
CA GLU A 109 -3.84 -16.89 6.41
C GLU A 109 -3.86 -18.17 5.59
N GLY A 110 -2.67 -18.65 5.21
CA GLY A 110 -2.51 -19.99 4.62
C GLY A 110 -3.20 -20.19 3.27
N ASN A 111 -3.69 -19.13 2.62
CA ASN A 111 -4.10 -19.21 1.22
C ASN A 111 -2.88 -19.56 0.35
N SER A 112 -3.13 -20.14 -0.81
CA SER A 112 -2.10 -20.58 -1.75
C SER A 112 -2.39 -20.13 -3.17
N GLY A 113 -1.34 -19.94 -3.96
CA GLY A 113 -1.44 -19.58 -5.38
C GLY A 113 -0.96 -18.16 -5.66
N SER A 114 -1.78 -17.38 -6.35
CA SER A 114 -1.39 -16.06 -6.84
C SER A 114 -1.47 -15.01 -5.74
N ALA A 115 -2.60 -14.89 -5.03
CA ALA A 115 -2.77 -13.84 -4.02
C ALA A 115 -3.79 -14.14 -2.92
N ASP A 116 -3.70 -13.45 -1.77
CA ASP A 116 -4.84 -13.38 -0.85
C ASP A 116 -5.97 -12.56 -1.48
N VAL A 117 -5.61 -11.44 -2.12
CA VAL A 117 -6.52 -10.62 -2.93
C VAL A 117 -5.89 -10.37 -4.29
N TYR A 118 -6.53 -10.88 -5.34
CA TYR A 118 -6.11 -10.68 -6.72
C TYR A 118 -7.11 -9.76 -7.43
N ILE A 119 -6.64 -8.61 -7.89
CA ILE A 119 -7.44 -7.62 -8.62
C ILE A 119 -6.98 -7.59 -10.07
N THR A 120 -7.91 -7.83 -11.00
CA THR A 120 -7.74 -7.44 -12.41
C THR A 120 -8.37 -6.07 -12.62
N HIS A 121 -7.53 -5.06 -12.87
CA HIS A 121 -7.95 -3.69 -13.12
C HIS A 121 -8.19 -3.48 -14.62
N ASN A 122 -9.43 -3.26 -15.01
CA ASN A 122 -9.83 -3.11 -16.42
C ASN A 122 -10.28 -1.69 -16.79
N ALA A 123 -10.69 -0.90 -15.81
CA ALA A 123 -11.30 0.41 -16.01
C ALA A 123 -11.03 1.32 -14.81
N ILE A 124 -11.44 2.60 -14.84
CA ILE A 124 -11.23 3.54 -13.73
C ILE A 124 -11.71 2.93 -12.41
N GLY A 125 -10.86 2.96 -11.38
CA GLY A 125 -11.13 2.24 -10.14
C GLY A 125 -10.32 2.74 -8.94
N THR A 126 -10.95 2.68 -7.77
CA THR A 126 -10.34 2.94 -6.46
C THR A 126 -10.48 1.70 -5.58
N TYR A 127 -9.40 1.33 -4.92
CA TYR A 127 -9.28 0.15 -4.05
C TYR A 127 -8.82 0.59 -2.66
N VAL A 128 -9.47 0.10 -1.61
CA VAL A 128 -9.11 0.44 -0.23
C VAL A 128 -8.79 -0.83 0.55
N PHE A 129 -7.63 -0.84 1.19
CA PHE A 129 -7.20 -1.89 2.09
C PHE A 129 -6.91 -1.27 3.44
N GLN A 130 -7.74 -1.60 4.43
CA GLN A 130 -7.63 -1.00 5.76
C GLN A 130 -7.70 -2.02 6.88
N GLY A 131 -6.71 -2.01 7.78
CA GLY A 131 -6.75 -2.80 9.01
C GLY A 131 -6.72 -4.32 8.81
N ASN A 132 -6.29 -4.80 7.64
CA ASN A 132 -6.25 -6.24 7.35
C ASN A 132 -5.00 -6.89 7.94
N THR A 133 -5.08 -8.19 8.21
CA THR A 133 -3.92 -9.01 8.59
C THR A 133 -3.64 -10.03 7.50
N PHE A 134 -2.40 -10.08 7.03
CA PHE A 134 -1.95 -11.01 6.01
C PHE A 134 -0.81 -11.88 6.53
N ASN A 135 -1.03 -13.20 6.60
CA ASN A 135 -0.11 -14.16 7.19
C ASN A 135 0.34 -15.22 6.18
N ARG A 136 1.66 -15.29 5.93
CA ARG A 136 2.29 -16.42 5.23
C ARG A 136 2.99 -17.34 6.23
N ILE A 137 2.54 -18.59 6.33
CA ILE A 137 2.97 -19.49 7.42
C ILE A 137 3.63 -20.80 6.97
N ASP A 138 3.59 -21.12 5.68
CA ASP A 138 4.04 -22.41 5.14
C ASP A 138 5.06 -22.21 4.00
N SER A 139 6.01 -23.13 3.85
CA SER A 139 7.08 -23.11 2.84
C SER A 139 6.69 -23.69 1.48
N THR A 140 5.48 -24.24 1.35
CA THR A 140 4.96 -24.91 0.15
C THR A 140 3.56 -24.43 -0.24
N LYS A 141 2.76 -24.00 0.74
CA LYS A 141 1.38 -23.55 0.58
C LYS A 141 1.25 -22.09 0.99
N PHE A 142 1.63 -21.23 0.06
CA PHE A 142 1.60 -19.78 0.27
C PHE A 142 1.17 -19.07 -1.01
N VAL A 143 0.71 -17.83 -0.85
CA VAL A 143 0.47 -16.92 -1.96
C VAL A 143 1.76 -16.25 -2.41
N SER A 144 1.90 -16.05 -3.72
CA SER A 144 3.09 -15.37 -4.28
C SER A 144 3.18 -13.91 -3.83
N ASN A 145 2.03 -13.23 -3.71
CA ASN A 145 1.88 -11.89 -3.14
C ASN A 145 0.64 -11.89 -2.23
N ASN A 146 0.53 -11.05 -1.20
CA ASN A 146 -0.74 -10.98 -0.45
C ASN A 146 -1.78 -10.23 -1.27
N VAL A 147 -1.39 -9.12 -1.90
CA VAL A 147 -2.25 -8.41 -2.84
C VAL A 147 -1.59 -8.28 -4.19
N VAL A 148 -2.33 -8.61 -5.24
CA VAL A 148 -1.94 -8.31 -6.63
C VAL A 148 -2.95 -7.32 -7.20
N ILE A 149 -2.44 -6.24 -7.79
CA ILE A 149 -3.21 -5.33 -8.62
C ILE A 149 -2.64 -5.41 -10.03
N ASP A 150 -3.38 -6.11 -10.89
CA ASP A 150 -2.99 -6.40 -12.25
C ASP A 150 -3.61 -5.39 -13.23
N MET A 151 -2.73 -4.54 -13.76
CA MET A 151 -2.95 -3.54 -14.81
C MET A 151 -2.08 -3.87 -16.04
N SER A 152 -1.61 -5.11 -16.17
CA SER A 152 -0.66 -5.53 -17.21
C SER A 152 -1.21 -5.40 -18.62
N ALA A 153 -2.53 -5.49 -18.76
CA ALA A 153 -3.23 -5.36 -20.04
C ALA A 153 -3.46 -3.89 -20.48
N LEU A 154 -3.15 -2.91 -19.63
CA LEU A 154 -3.47 -1.50 -19.88
C LEU A 154 -2.30 -0.70 -20.47
N GLY A 155 -2.64 0.33 -21.25
CA GLY A 155 -1.68 1.24 -21.88
C GLY A 155 -1.61 2.61 -21.20
N ALA A 156 -0.73 3.47 -21.71
CA ALA A 156 -0.58 4.86 -21.25
C ALA A 156 -1.90 5.64 -21.28
N GLY A 157 -2.14 6.49 -20.27
CA GLY A 157 -3.28 7.39 -20.19
C GLY A 157 -4.65 6.71 -20.05
N SER A 158 -4.70 5.39 -19.83
CA SER A 158 -5.94 4.62 -19.70
C SER A 158 -6.25 4.27 -18.25
N ALA A 159 -7.54 4.11 -17.94
CA ALA A 159 -8.06 3.54 -16.70
C ALA A 159 -7.24 3.88 -15.43
N PRO A 160 -7.32 5.12 -14.92
CA PRO A 160 -6.71 5.46 -13.64
C PRO A 160 -7.04 4.48 -12.50
N CYS A 161 -5.97 3.98 -11.87
CA CYS A 161 -6.01 3.07 -10.74
C CYS A 161 -5.57 3.83 -9.48
N LYS A 162 -6.46 3.93 -8.50
CA LYS A 162 -6.15 4.50 -7.18
C LYS A 162 -6.19 3.42 -6.11
N VAL A 163 -5.21 3.42 -5.22
CA VAL A 163 -5.12 2.41 -4.15
C VAL A 163 -4.80 3.11 -2.85
N GLU A 164 -5.57 2.83 -1.81
CA GLU A 164 -5.38 3.34 -0.45
C GLU A 164 -4.99 2.20 0.49
N TRP A 165 -3.93 2.43 1.27
CA TRP A 165 -3.39 1.51 2.25
C TRP A 165 -3.29 2.18 3.61
N SER A 166 -3.98 1.60 4.61
CA SER A 166 -3.92 2.10 5.98
C SER A 166 -3.99 0.97 7.01
N GLY A 167 -3.05 0.94 7.96
CA GLY A 167 -3.11 0.10 9.15
C GLY A 167 -3.10 -1.40 8.90
N ASN A 168 -2.63 -1.88 7.74
CA ASN A 168 -2.55 -3.32 7.46
C ASN A 168 -1.29 -3.93 8.11
N GLY A 169 -1.39 -5.19 8.55
CA GLY A 169 -0.28 -5.98 9.05
C GLY A 169 0.12 -7.08 8.07
N PHE A 170 1.38 -7.08 7.64
CA PHE A 170 1.97 -8.12 6.80
C PHE A 170 3.00 -8.89 7.62
N TRP A 171 2.68 -10.14 7.92
CA TRP A 171 3.45 -10.98 8.82
C TRP A 171 3.73 -12.34 8.18
N ARG A 172 4.81 -12.97 8.64
CA ARG A 172 5.14 -14.35 8.33
C ARG A 172 5.40 -15.16 9.57
N GLY A 173 5.07 -16.45 9.48
CA GLY A 173 5.25 -17.43 10.54
C GLY A 173 5.70 -18.78 10.02
N GLY A 174 5.74 -19.75 10.93
CA GLY A 174 5.97 -21.15 10.61
C GLY A 174 7.24 -21.38 9.79
N SER A 175 7.08 -22.07 8.65
CA SER A 175 8.19 -22.46 7.77
C SER A 175 8.42 -21.51 6.59
N TYR A 176 7.61 -20.45 6.44
CA TYR A 176 7.76 -19.52 5.31
C TYR A 176 9.11 -18.79 5.36
N ALA A 177 9.83 -18.82 4.23
CA ALA A 177 11.08 -18.11 4.04
C ALA A 177 10.88 -16.89 3.14
N VAL A 178 11.41 -15.76 3.60
CA VAL A 178 11.42 -14.46 2.91
C VAL A 178 12.08 -14.55 1.54
N ASP A 179 11.51 -13.86 0.55
CA ASP A 179 12.02 -13.80 -0.81
C ASP A 179 11.66 -12.48 -1.50
N PRO A 180 12.65 -11.70 -1.96
CA PRO A 180 12.42 -10.42 -2.62
C PRO A 180 11.55 -10.46 -3.88
N SER A 181 11.38 -11.64 -4.51
CA SER A 181 10.48 -11.82 -5.65
C SER A 181 9.00 -11.96 -5.24
N ARG A 182 8.74 -12.24 -3.95
CA ARG A 182 7.41 -12.49 -3.36
C ARG A 182 6.97 -11.33 -2.48
N ARG A 183 6.96 -10.12 -3.03
CA ARG A 183 6.59 -8.91 -2.28
C ARG A 183 5.15 -9.00 -1.72
N TYR A 184 4.87 -8.33 -0.62
CA TYR A 184 3.55 -8.31 0.01
C TYR A 184 2.47 -7.77 -0.94
N VAL A 185 2.77 -6.69 -1.67
CA VAL A 185 1.90 -6.14 -2.72
C VAL A 185 2.66 -6.11 -4.04
N ALA A 186 2.03 -6.58 -5.11
CA ALA A 186 2.52 -6.49 -6.48
C ALA A 186 1.61 -5.61 -7.34
N TYR A 187 2.21 -4.64 -8.02
CA TYR A 187 1.58 -3.84 -9.07
C TYR A 187 2.08 -4.31 -10.43
N LEU A 188 1.30 -5.15 -11.11
CA LEU A 188 1.66 -5.62 -12.45
C LEU A 188 1.19 -4.57 -13.44
N MET A 189 2.11 -3.87 -14.08
CA MET A 189 1.77 -2.77 -15.00
C MET A 189 2.12 -3.12 -16.42
N GLY A 190 1.26 -2.73 -17.37
CA GLY A 190 1.59 -2.81 -18.79
C GLY A 190 2.82 -1.98 -19.11
N ALA A 191 3.50 -2.28 -20.21
CA ALA A 191 4.78 -1.66 -20.55
C ALA A 191 4.72 -0.12 -20.61
N SER A 192 3.56 0.44 -20.97
CA SER A 192 3.32 1.89 -21.08
C SER A 192 2.32 2.45 -20.07
N PHE A 193 1.73 1.64 -19.19
CA PHE A 193 0.77 2.13 -18.20
C PHE A 193 1.41 3.13 -17.24
N ASP A 194 0.75 4.27 -17.00
CA ASP A 194 1.27 5.41 -16.22
C ASP A 194 0.22 6.10 -15.33
N GLN A 195 -0.94 5.45 -15.11
CA GLN A 195 -2.06 6.00 -14.33
C GLN A 195 -2.25 5.29 -12.98
N LEU A 196 -1.15 4.92 -12.31
CA LEU A 196 -1.19 4.34 -10.96
C LEU A 196 -0.99 5.43 -9.91
N TYR A 197 -1.92 5.51 -8.95
CA TYR A 197 -1.85 6.41 -7.80
C TYR A 197 -1.98 5.59 -6.53
N ILE A 198 -0.99 5.69 -5.64
CA ILE A 198 -0.92 4.94 -4.39
C ILE A 198 -0.94 5.94 -3.24
N ASP A 199 -1.89 5.82 -2.34
CA ASP A 199 -1.88 6.48 -1.04
C ASP A 199 -1.55 5.43 0.02
N ASP A 200 -0.30 5.44 0.50
CA ASP A 200 0.12 4.63 1.65
C ASP A 200 0.40 5.60 2.79
N ASP A 201 -0.47 5.63 3.80
CA ASP A 201 -0.40 6.61 4.88
C ASP A 201 0.78 6.40 5.84
N GLY A 202 1.57 5.32 5.65
CA GLY A 202 2.74 4.97 6.45
C GLY A 202 2.40 4.22 7.74
N THR A 203 1.15 3.81 7.92
CA THR A 203 0.71 3.04 9.10
C THR A 203 0.69 1.54 8.86
N ASN A 204 0.94 1.09 7.62
CA ASN A 204 1.09 -0.33 7.30
C ASN A 204 2.38 -0.89 7.92
N ASN A 205 2.30 -2.10 8.48
CA ASN A 205 3.42 -2.78 9.11
C ASN A 205 3.87 -3.95 8.24
N TYR A 206 5.08 -3.85 7.68
CA TYR A 206 5.71 -4.89 6.89
C TYR A 206 6.82 -5.54 7.71
N GLN A 207 6.67 -6.83 8.06
CA GLN A 207 7.66 -7.51 8.90
C GLN A 207 9.03 -7.61 8.21
N ASP A 208 9.06 -7.95 6.92
CA ASP A 208 10.30 -8.20 6.19
C ASP A 208 10.55 -7.12 5.13
N ALA A 209 11.60 -6.33 5.33
CA ALA A 209 11.98 -5.22 4.44
C ALA A 209 12.22 -5.67 2.98
N ALA A 210 12.65 -6.91 2.77
CA ALA A 210 12.90 -7.49 1.45
C ALA A 210 11.62 -7.71 0.63
N GLU A 211 10.46 -7.87 1.28
CA GLU A 211 9.17 -8.13 0.63
C GLU A 211 8.28 -6.88 0.57
N VAL A 212 8.76 -5.71 0.99
CA VAL A 212 8.01 -4.44 0.88
C VAL A 212 7.65 -4.16 -0.59
N PRO A 213 6.45 -3.62 -0.89
CA PRO A 213 6.00 -3.36 -2.26
C PRO A 213 7.02 -2.56 -3.08
N SER A 214 7.16 -2.92 -4.37
CA SER A 214 7.97 -2.13 -5.32
C SER A 214 7.08 -1.14 -6.03
N ILE A 215 7.46 0.13 -6.02
CA ILE A 215 6.70 1.18 -6.70
C ILE A 215 7.55 1.70 -7.86
N HIS A 216 6.93 1.83 -9.03
CA HIS A 216 7.65 2.28 -10.22
C HIS A 216 7.91 3.78 -10.15
N PRO A 217 9.18 4.24 -10.17
CA PRO A 217 9.55 5.60 -9.81
C PRO A 217 9.05 6.69 -10.78
N VAL A 218 8.66 6.31 -12.00
CA VAL A 218 8.21 7.24 -13.05
C VAL A 218 6.72 7.13 -13.37
N ARG A 219 6.11 5.96 -13.11
CA ARG A 219 4.79 5.59 -13.67
C ARG A 219 3.72 5.40 -12.60
N ALA A 220 4.14 5.47 -11.35
CA ALA A 220 3.26 5.49 -10.21
C ALA A 220 3.49 6.81 -9.45
N ALA A 221 2.40 7.48 -9.10
CA ALA A 221 2.43 8.59 -8.17
C ALA A 221 2.14 8.05 -6.77
N GLN A 222 3.04 8.30 -5.82
CA GLN A 222 2.85 7.92 -4.43
C GLN A 222 2.53 9.17 -3.59
N TYR A 223 1.42 9.09 -2.88
CA TYR A 223 0.96 10.02 -1.86
C TYR A 223 1.04 9.33 -0.50
N GLY A 224 0.97 10.11 0.59
CA GLY A 224 1.11 9.56 1.94
C GLY A 224 2.56 9.56 2.41
N ALA A 225 3.01 8.51 3.11
CA ALA A 225 4.25 8.44 3.90
C ALA A 225 5.47 9.07 3.22
N PHE A 226 5.73 8.74 1.94
CA PHE A 226 6.88 9.23 1.16
C PHE A 226 6.82 10.71 0.79
N SER A 227 5.63 11.31 0.84
CA SER A 227 5.35 12.73 0.64
C SER A 227 4.99 13.47 1.93
N GLN A 228 4.85 12.76 3.05
CA GLN A 228 4.47 13.33 4.33
C GLN A 228 5.67 13.99 5.00
N LEU A 229 5.42 15.18 5.54
CA LEU A 229 6.39 15.88 6.37
C LEU A 229 6.67 15.06 7.65
N GLN A 230 7.85 14.45 7.73
CA GLN A 230 8.24 13.63 8.87
C GLN A 230 8.96 14.44 9.96
N ALA A 231 9.70 15.46 9.56
CA ALA A 231 10.37 16.35 10.50
C ALA A 231 10.31 17.81 10.05
N GLN A 232 10.10 18.71 11.01
CA GLN A 232 10.13 20.15 10.80
C GLN A 232 10.64 20.88 12.04
N ALA A 233 11.27 22.03 11.81
CA ALA A 233 11.50 23.02 12.85
C ALA A 233 11.57 24.42 12.24
N TYR A 234 11.16 25.42 13.02
CA TYR A 234 11.56 26.79 12.81
C TYR A 234 12.79 27.08 13.67
N VAL A 235 13.88 27.47 13.06
CA VAL A 235 15.18 27.61 13.71
C VAL A 235 15.57 29.07 13.79
N VAL A 236 15.97 29.53 14.97
CA VAL A 236 16.61 30.84 15.14
C VAL A 236 18.07 30.72 14.71
N GLY A 237 18.48 31.43 13.66
CA GLY A 237 19.77 31.15 13.02
C GLY A 237 20.97 31.49 13.91
N ALA A 238 20.91 32.57 14.70
CA ALA A 238 22.04 32.96 15.56
C ALA A 238 22.37 31.92 16.66
N SER A 239 21.38 31.14 17.12
CA SER A 239 21.55 30.18 18.22
C SER A 239 21.38 28.71 17.81
N GLY A 240 20.76 28.44 16.65
CA GLY A 240 20.30 27.11 16.28
C GLY A 240 19.11 26.62 17.13
N THR A 241 18.51 27.48 17.96
CA THR A 241 17.38 27.10 18.82
C THR A 241 16.16 26.79 17.96
N MET A 242 15.53 25.65 18.21
CA MET A 242 14.31 25.23 17.54
C MET A 242 13.07 25.79 18.24
N THR A 243 12.07 26.17 17.44
CA THR A 243 10.69 26.46 17.83
C THR A 243 9.76 25.71 16.85
N SER A 244 8.54 25.39 17.28
CA SER A 244 7.58 24.62 16.45
C SER A 244 8.18 23.33 15.86
N ASN A 245 8.90 22.58 16.70
CA ASN A 245 9.61 21.37 16.31
C ASN A 245 8.71 20.13 16.33
N ARG A 246 8.81 19.30 15.29
CA ARG A 246 8.30 17.93 15.24
C ARG A 246 9.35 17.05 14.55
N GLY A 247 9.65 15.87 15.11
CA GLY A 247 10.49 14.88 14.43
C GLY A 247 11.99 15.20 14.39
N ILE A 248 12.45 16.32 14.96
CA ILE A 248 13.88 16.64 15.11
C ILE A 248 14.28 16.49 16.58
N SER A 249 15.35 15.74 16.84
CA SER A 249 15.92 15.53 18.17
C SER A 249 16.72 16.75 18.61
N SER A 250 17.61 17.24 17.75
CA SER A 250 18.43 18.40 18.02
C SER A 250 18.82 19.14 16.74
N ILE A 251 18.98 20.45 16.88
CA ILE A 251 19.71 21.29 15.94
C ILE A 251 20.78 22.03 16.73
N SER A 252 22.02 21.92 16.27
CA SER A 252 23.16 22.59 16.88
C SER A 252 23.84 23.47 15.85
N ARG A 253 23.97 24.76 16.15
CA ARG A 253 24.79 25.67 15.37
C ARG A 253 26.26 25.38 15.65
N VAL A 254 27.01 25.04 14.62
CA VAL A 254 28.45 24.70 14.73
C VAL A 254 29.30 25.96 14.53
N SER A 255 28.97 26.74 13.52
CA SER A 255 29.60 28.01 13.17
C SER A 255 28.60 28.86 12.39
N ALA A 256 28.99 30.07 11.98
CA ALA A 256 28.14 30.94 11.19
C ALA A 256 27.65 30.21 9.93
N GLY A 257 26.33 30.10 9.80
CA GLY A 257 25.66 29.48 8.68
C GLY A 257 25.74 27.95 8.62
N VAL A 258 26.25 27.25 9.64
CA VAL A 258 26.37 25.77 9.66
C VAL A 258 25.61 25.17 10.83
N TYR A 259 24.65 24.28 10.52
CA TYR A 259 23.75 23.66 11.49
C TYR A 259 23.74 22.14 11.34
N ASN A 260 24.05 21.41 12.41
CA ASN A 260 23.88 19.96 12.45
C ASN A 260 22.49 19.63 12.99
N VAL A 261 21.73 18.88 12.20
CA VAL A 261 20.38 18.41 12.49
C VAL A 261 20.41 16.92 12.76
N VAL A 262 19.81 16.49 13.86
CA VAL A 262 19.61 15.07 14.21
C VAL A 262 18.12 14.80 14.26
N PHE A 263 17.63 13.84 13.48
CA PHE A 263 16.22 13.46 13.48
C PHE A 263 15.89 12.63 14.73
N ALA A 264 14.68 12.80 15.26
CA ALA A 264 14.21 12.03 16.42
C ALA A 264 13.99 10.54 16.09
N ARG A 265 13.82 10.23 14.80
CA ARG A 265 13.70 8.88 14.24
C ARG A 265 14.36 8.86 12.85
N PRO A 266 14.87 7.71 12.39
CA PRO A 266 15.32 7.57 11.01
C PRO A 266 14.18 7.88 10.04
N LEU A 267 14.44 8.70 9.02
CA LEU A 267 13.40 9.13 8.05
C LEU A 267 13.15 8.13 6.91
N GLY A 268 13.89 7.02 6.85
CA GLY A 268 13.81 6.05 5.75
C GLY A 268 14.45 6.58 4.44
N GLY A 269 15.28 5.76 3.80
CA GLY A 269 15.99 6.14 2.57
C GLY A 269 16.93 7.35 2.74
N THR A 270 17.18 8.07 1.64
CA THR A 270 17.94 9.34 1.63
C THR A 270 17.00 10.55 1.69
N PRO A 271 16.88 11.26 2.84
CA PRO A 271 15.79 12.21 3.03
C PRO A 271 15.78 13.38 2.03
N MET A 272 14.59 13.85 1.67
CA MET A 272 14.43 15.10 0.92
C MET A 272 14.34 16.28 1.88
N ILE A 273 15.26 17.22 1.76
CA ILE A 273 15.36 18.39 2.64
C ILE A 273 14.87 19.63 1.91
N SER A 274 14.10 20.48 2.60
CA SER A 274 13.73 21.80 2.13
C SER A 274 13.98 22.82 3.23
N VAL A 275 14.64 23.92 2.88
CA VAL A 275 14.92 25.03 3.80
C VAL A 275 14.38 26.32 3.20
N ALA A 276 13.54 27.01 3.97
CA ALA A 276 13.09 28.36 3.65
C ALA A 276 13.77 29.35 4.60
N LEU A 277 14.58 30.25 4.07
CA LEU A 277 15.35 31.24 4.85
C LEU A 277 14.51 32.49 5.08
N GLY A 278 14.50 33.03 6.30
CA GLY A 278 13.67 34.18 6.71
C GLY A 278 14.17 35.55 6.25
N ASN A 279 15.32 35.63 5.56
CA ASN A 279 15.91 36.87 5.05
C ASN A 279 16.00 36.87 3.52
N GLY A 280 15.82 38.04 2.90
CA GLY A 280 16.04 38.23 1.46
C GLY A 280 17.48 37.97 1.03
N GLN A 281 17.65 37.40 -0.17
CA GLN A 281 18.91 37.06 -0.85
C GLN A 281 19.90 36.20 -0.05
N MET A 282 19.41 35.14 0.60
CA MET A 282 20.25 34.06 1.11
C MET A 282 20.07 32.78 0.29
N SER A 283 21.05 31.88 0.36
CA SER A 283 21.00 30.55 -0.26
C SER A 283 21.38 29.48 0.76
N TRP A 284 21.01 28.24 0.49
CA TRP A 284 21.33 27.11 1.35
C TRP A 284 21.78 25.89 0.55
N SER A 285 22.49 25.00 1.22
CA SER A 285 22.83 23.66 0.75
C SER A 285 22.86 22.70 1.94
N TYR A 286 23.11 21.42 1.69
CA TYR A 286 23.30 20.44 2.75
C TYR A 286 24.50 19.54 2.50
N SER A 287 25.00 18.93 3.56
CA SER A 287 26.06 17.91 3.56
C SER A 287 25.77 16.85 4.62
N ASN A 288 26.50 15.74 4.61
CA ASN A 288 26.37 14.64 5.59
C ASN A 288 24.93 14.12 5.77
N LEU A 289 24.16 14.08 4.68
CA LEU A 289 22.78 13.61 4.68
C LEU A 289 22.76 12.10 4.90
N THR A 290 22.08 11.67 5.96
CA THR A 290 21.79 10.28 6.28
C THR A 290 20.32 10.15 6.68
N ALA A 291 19.83 8.92 6.86
CA ALA A 291 18.48 8.70 7.40
C ALA A 291 18.29 9.33 8.80
N ASN A 292 19.37 9.62 9.54
CA ASN A 292 19.33 10.04 10.94
C ASN A 292 19.74 11.50 11.15
N SER A 293 20.38 12.13 10.16
CA SER A 293 20.96 13.46 10.33
C SER A 293 21.21 14.17 9.01
N VAL A 294 21.37 15.49 9.09
CA VAL A 294 21.84 16.33 7.97
C VAL A 294 22.59 17.55 8.51
N THR A 295 23.60 18.02 7.79
CA THR A 295 24.20 19.35 8.02
C THR A 295 23.59 20.35 7.04
N ILE A 296 22.98 21.41 7.53
CA ILE A 296 22.46 22.52 6.73
C ILE A 296 23.51 23.64 6.69
N ASN A 297 23.82 24.11 5.49
CA ASN A 297 24.73 25.23 5.26
C ASN A 297 23.95 26.38 4.64
N THR A 298 24.16 27.59 5.13
CA THR A 298 23.47 28.81 4.70
C THR A 298 24.48 29.92 4.41
N PHE A 299 24.19 30.72 3.38
CA PHE A 299 25.16 31.66 2.82
C PHE A 299 24.47 32.96 2.38
N SER A 300 25.20 34.06 2.49
CA SER A 300 24.89 35.34 1.85
C SER A 300 26.11 35.77 1.03
N ALA A 301 25.92 36.08 -0.25
CA ALA A 301 27.02 36.41 -1.17
C ALA A 301 28.20 35.40 -1.11
N ASN A 302 27.90 34.10 -1.03
CA ASN A 302 28.86 32.99 -0.90
C ASN A 302 29.66 32.95 0.41
N VAL A 303 29.30 33.74 1.42
CA VAL A 303 29.91 33.71 2.75
C VAL A 303 28.98 32.96 3.72
N PRO A 304 29.47 31.96 4.48
CA PRO A 304 28.69 31.31 5.52
C PRO A 304 28.11 32.34 6.50
N THR A 305 26.79 32.40 6.59
CA THR A 305 26.09 33.48 7.30
C THR A 305 24.87 32.91 7.99
N ASP A 306 24.66 33.23 9.27
CA ASP A 306 23.42 32.85 9.94
C ASP A 306 22.25 33.65 9.37
N PRO A 307 21.14 33.02 8.96
CA PRO A 307 19.90 33.75 8.75
C PRO A 307 19.35 34.26 10.08
N LEU A 308 18.41 35.21 10.07
CA LEU A 308 17.64 35.52 11.28
C LEU A 308 16.90 34.27 11.77
N SER A 309 16.29 33.55 10.83
CA SER A 309 15.64 32.29 11.05
C SER A 309 15.54 31.46 9.76
N PHE A 310 15.24 30.18 9.90
CA PHE A 310 14.84 29.35 8.76
C PHE A 310 13.82 28.29 9.17
N GLN A 311 12.93 27.95 8.23
CA GLN A 311 12.08 26.77 8.34
C GLN A 311 12.80 25.60 7.68
N LEU A 312 12.99 24.51 8.42
CA LEU A 312 13.48 23.24 7.91
C LEU A 312 12.31 22.28 7.80
N LEU A 313 12.19 21.64 6.65
CA LEU A 313 11.27 20.56 6.36
C LEU A 313 12.09 19.36 5.88
N ALA A 314 11.79 18.18 6.40
CA ALA A 314 12.39 16.93 5.96
C ALA A 314 11.30 15.90 5.66
N PHE A 315 11.41 15.33 4.47
CA PHE A 315 10.54 14.29 3.96
C PHE A 315 11.36 13.00 3.79
N PRO A 316 10.72 11.83 3.92
CA PRO A 316 11.33 10.54 3.63
C PRO A 316 11.91 10.50 2.22
N GLY A 317 13.01 9.78 2.08
CA GLY A 317 13.67 9.55 0.80
C GLY A 317 13.24 8.27 0.11
N VAL A 318 13.52 8.19 -1.19
CA VAL A 318 13.63 6.91 -1.91
C VAL A 318 14.92 6.18 -1.54
#